data_AF-A0A7W2MDZ5-F1
#
_entry.id   AF-A0A7W2MDZ5-F1
#
_cell.length_a   1.000
_cell.length_b   1.000
_cell.length_c   1.000
_cell.angle_alpha   90.00
_cell.angle_beta   90.00
_cell.angle_gamma   90.00
#
_symmetry.space_group_name_H-M   'P 1'
#
loop_
_entity.id
_entity.type
_entity.pdbx_description
1 polymer ?
#
loop_
_entity_poly.entity_id
_entity_poly.type
_entity_poly.pdbx_seq_one_letter_code
_entity_poly.pdbx_strand_id
1 'polypeptide(L)'
;MNPDYTKYTLVELYDVKDNIDKKCYPERYDLLLNEIRKREKNPENEPKPLKLINKKDKAYLKIFLMFLCIPFFSWQLINAYKYGVIHSRNDHVLHLNSDPIGFYVVVLIHASCLVIALSSVFKGLSAK
;
A
#
# COMPACT_ATOMS: atom_id res chain seq x y z
N MET A 1 16.82 4.75 -27.28
CA MET A 1 17.30 5.41 -26.03
C MET A 1 18.29 4.46 -25.38
N ASN A 2 19.49 4.93 -25.03
CA ASN A 2 20.48 4.09 -24.34
C ASN A 2 20.20 4.06 -22.84
N PRO A 3 20.17 2.88 -22.20
CA PRO A 3 20.00 2.78 -20.75
C PRO A 3 21.21 3.38 -20.02
N ASP A 4 20.94 4.06 -18.91
CA ASP A 4 21.95 4.62 -18.02
C ASP A 4 22.18 3.68 -16.84
N TYR A 5 23.14 2.77 -16.97
CA TYR A 5 23.43 1.72 -15.98
C TYR A 5 23.93 2.25 -14.63
N THR A 6 24.39 3.51 -14.56
CA THR A 6 24.88 4.11 -13.31
C THR A 6 23.81 4.24 -12.24
N LYS A 7 22.53 4.18 -12.63
CA LYS A 7 21.36 4.31 -11.75
C LYS A 7 20.87 3.00 -11.15
N TYR A 8 21.36 1.87 -11.65
CA TYR A 8 20.87 0.54 -11.29
C TYR A 8 21.63 0.01 -10.07
N THR A 9 20.95 -0.63 -9.14
CA THR A 9 21.57 -1.43 -8.07
C THR A 9 22.30 -2.63 -8.65
N LEU A 10 23.23 -3.24 -7.89
CA LEU A 10 23.99 -4.39 -8.40
C LEU A 10 23.07 -5.56 -8.77
N VAL A 11 22.01 -5.77 -7.98
CA VAL A 11 20.97 -6.77 -8.25
C VAL A 11 20.27 -6.51 -9.58
N GLU A 12 19.84 -5.27 -9.82
CA GLU A 12 19.18 -4.89 -11.08
C GLU A 12 20.13 -5.03 -12.28
N LEU A 13 21.42 -4.76 -12.12
CA LEU A 13 22.42 -4.98 -13.19
C LEU A 13 22.54 -6.46 -13.57
N TYR A 14 22.52 -7.37 -12.60
CA TYR A 14 22.52 -8.81 -12.90
C TYR A 14 21.22 -9.27 -13.57
N ASP A 15 20.06 -8.74 -13.14
CA ASP A 15 18.78 -9.03 -13.80
C ASP A 15 18.81 -8.59 -15.28
N VAL A 16 19.35 -7.39 -15.56
CA VAL A 16 19.55 -6.95 -16.95
C VAL A 16 20.53 -7.87 -17.69
N LYS A 17 21.59 -8.34 -17.05
CA LYS A 17 22.60 -9.22 -17.67
C LYS A 17 22.01 -10.55 -18.13
N ASP A 18 21.04 -11.06 -17.38
CA ASP A 18 20.39 -12.33 -17.66
C ASP A 18 19.33 -12.21 -18.76
N ASN A 19 18.74 -11.02 -18.92
CA ASN A 19 17.65 -10.77 -19.87
C ASN A 19 18.03 -10.01 -21.15
N ILE A 20 19.22 -9.41 -21.23
CA ILE A 20 19.64 -8.62 -22.40
C ILE A 20 20.00 -9.52 -23.60
N ASP A 21 19.45 -9.18 -24.77
CA ASP A 21 19.86 -9.82 -26.03
C ASP A 21 21.25 -9.32 -26.46
N LYS A 22 22.26 -10.15 -26.22
CA LYS A 22 23.67 -9.87 -26.48
C LYS A 22 24.00 -9.83 -27.97
N LYS A 23 23.22 -10.52 -28.81
CA LYS A 23 23.45 -10.56 -30.26
C LYS A 23 22.96 -9.29 -30.92
N CYS A 24 21.78 -8.82 -30.52
CA CYS A 24 21.21 -7.59 -31.06
C CYS A 24 21.85 -6.33 -30.45
N TYR A 25 22.43 -6.41 -29.25
CA TYR A 25 22.94 -5.24 -28.54
C TYR A 25 24.29 -5.44 -27.84
N PRO A 26 25.36 -5.77 -28.59
CA PRO A 26 26.67 -6.08 -28.03
C PRO A 26 27.28 -4.90 -27.24
N GLU A 27 27.22 -3.68 -27.78
CA GLU A 27 27.78 -2.49 -27.11
C GLU A 27 27.14 -2.21 -25.75
N ARG A 28 25.82 -2.43 -25.64
CA ARG A 28 25.11 -2.25 -24.37
C ARG A 28 25.51 -3.31 -23.35
N TYR A 29 25.74 -4.53 -23.81
CA TYR A 29 26.21 -5.62 -22.97
C TYR A 29 27.61 -5.33 -22.40
N ASP A 30 28.51 -4.75 -23.20
CA ASP A 30 29.84 -4.36 -22.73
C ASP A 30 29.78 -3.24 -21.68
N LEU A 31 28.94 -2.23 -21.90
CA LEU A 31 28.70 -1.15 -20.91
C LEU A 31 28.16 -1.72 -19.60
N LEU A 32 27.21 -2.66 -19.67
CA LEU A 32 26.64 -3.33 -18.50
C LEU A 32 27.70 -4.09 -17.70
N LEU A 33 28.54 -4.89 -18.39
CA LEU A 33 29.61 -5.66 -17.73
C LEU A 33 30.65 -4.76 -17.06
N ASN A 34 30.98 -3.63 -17.69
CA ASN A 34 31.90 -2.66 -17.10
C ASN A 34 31.34 -2.03 -15.83
N GLU A 35 30.05 -1.69 -15.82
CA GLU A 35 29.40 -1.13 -14.63
C GLU A 35 29.29 -2.18 -13.50
N ILE A 36 28.95 -3.44 -13.81
CA ILE A 36 28.97 -4.55 -12.83
C ILE A 36 30.35 -4.67 -12.19
N ARG A 37 31.42 -4.76 -13.00
CA ARG A 37 32.79 -4.91 -12.50
C ARG A 37 33.22 -3.72 -11.65
N LYS A 38 32.83 -2.50 -12.04
CA LYS A 38 33.11 -1.29 -11.27
C LYS A 38 32.44 -1.35 -9.90
N ARG A 39 31.21 -1.86 -9.82
CA ARG A 39 30.46 -1.96 -8.57
C ARG A 39 30.93 -3.08 -7.65
N GLU A 40 31.30 -4.23 -8.21
CA GLU A 40 31.88 -5.34 -7.43
C GLU A 40 33.18 -4.92 -6.72
N LYS A 41 33.99 -4.04 -7.34
CA LYS A 41 35.22 -3.51 -6.74
C LYS A 41 34.97 -2.45 -5.68
N ASN A 42 33.95 -1.62 -5.88
CA ASN A 42 33.64 -0.46 -5.05
C ASN A 42 32.17 -0.48 -4.60
N PRO A 43 31.80 -1.39 -3.68
CA PRO A 43 30.41 -1.55 -3.22
C PRO A 43 29.84 -0.30 -2.54
N GLU A 44 30.69 0.58 -2.01
CA GLU A 44 30.29 1.87 -1.44
C GLU A 44 29.62 2.83 -2.44
N ASN A 45 29.79 2.61 -3.74
CA ASN A 45 29.16 3.38 -4.81
C ASN A 45 27.81 2.81 -5.25
N GLU A 46 27.22 1.89 -4.48
CA GLU A 46 25.88 1.37 -4.76
C GLU A 46 24.81 2.47 -4.59
N PRO A 47 24.06 2.85 -5.65
CA PRO A 47 22.94 3.73 -5.52
C PRO A 47 21.94 3.03 -4.61
N LYS A 48 21.39 3.81 -3.70
CA LYS A 48 20.31 3.32 -2.84
C LYS A 48 19.16 2.86 -3.74
N PRO A 49 18.54 1.71 -3.44
CA PRO A 49 17.39 1.26 -4.18
C PRO A 49 16.37 2.40 -4.26
N LEU A 50 15.90 2.68 -5.47
CA LEU A 50 14.84 3.66 -5.68
C LEU A 50 13.69 3.27 -4.76
N LYS A 51 13.33 4.16 -3.84
CA LYS A 51 12.10 3.99 -3.05
C LYS A 51 10.93 4.18 -4.03
N LEU A 52 10.49 3.07 -4.62
CA LEU A 52 9.37 3.02 -5.58
C LEU A 52 8.08 3.61 -5.01
N ILE A 53 7.97 3.73 -3.68
CA ILE A 53 6.82 4.34 -3.02
C ILE A 53 7.31 5.50 -2.15
N ASN A 54 6.95 6.72 -2.54
CA ASN A 54 7.22 7.91 -1.73
C ASN A 54 6.44 7.82 -0.41
N LYS A 55 6.99 8.35 0.69
CA LYS A 55 6.26 8.49 1.96
C LYS A 55 4.94 9.24 1.78
N LYS A 56 4.90 10.21 0.85
CA LYS A 56 3.68 10.94 0.49
C LYS A 56 2.62 10.02 -0.12
N ASP A 57 3.01 9.14 -1.04
CA ASP A 57 2.08 8.20 -1.69
C ASP A 57 1.46 7.23 -0.68
N LYS A 58 2.27 6.76 0.29
CA LYS A 58 1.75 5.95 1.40
C LYS A 58 0.74 6.71 2.26
N ALA A 59 0.99 7.99 2.52
CA ALA A 59 0.07 8.83 3.28
C ALA A 59 -1.24 9.07 2.51
N TYR A 60 -1.16 9.33 1.20
CA TYR A 60 -2.33 9.48 0.35
C TYR A 60 -3.15 8.19 0.25
N LEU A 61 -2.49 7.06 0.05
CA LEU A 61 -3.15 5.75 0.04
C LEU A 61 -3.87 5.49 1.36
N LYS A 62 -3.25 5.81 2.50
CA LYS A 62 -3.89 5.67 3.82
C LYS A 62 -5.13 6.54 3.95
N ILE A 63 -5.07 7.81 3.55
CA ILE A 63 -6.24 8.72 3.59
C ILE A 63 -7.34 8.21 2.67
N PHE A 64 -7.00 7.77 1.46
CA PHE A 64 -7.94 7.19 0.50
C PHE A 64 -8.64 5.95 1.06
N LEU A 65 -7.90 5.01 1.65
CA LEU A 65 -8.47 3.82 2.29
C LEU A 65 -9.40 4.18 3.46
N MET A 66 -9.01 5.13 4.31
CA MET A 66 -9.86 5.58 5.42
C MET A 66 -11.14 6.26 4.92
N PHE A 67 -11.06 7.03 3.84
CA PHE A 67 -12.23 7.64 3.21
C PHE A 67 -13.22 6.59 2.70
N LEU A 68 -12.74 5.50 2.09
CA LEU A 68 -13.59 4.39 1.64
C LEU A 68 -14.26 3.63 2.80
N CYS A 69 -13.65 3.60 3.99
CA CYS A 69 -14.23 2.96 5.17
C CYS A 69 -15.44 3.73 5.74
N ILE A 70 -15.51 5.06 5.58
CA ILE A 70 -16.58 5.89 6.14
C ILE A 70 -17.98 5.45 5.70
N PRO A 71 -18.30 5.31 4.40
CA PRO A 71 -19.63 4.88 3.98
C PRO A 71 -19.97 3.46 4.46
N PHE A 72 -18.99 2.55 4.50
CA PHE A 72 -19.19 1.19 4.99
C PHE A 72 -19.62 1.16 6.47
N PHE A 73 -18.86 1.80 7.36
CA PHE A 73 -19.20 1.84 8.78
C PHE A 73 -20.48 2.65 9.05
N SER A 74 -20.71 3.73 8.31
CA SER A 74 -21.93 4.52 8.43
C SER A 74 -23.17 3.69 8.05
N TRP A 75 -23.10 2.95 6.94
CA TRP A 75 -24.18 2.07 6.51
C TRP A 75 -24.53 1.01 7.56
N GLN A 76 -23.50 0.35 8.13
CA GLN A 76 -23.70 -0.65 9.18
C GLN A 76 -24.36 -0.06 10.43
N LEU A 77 -23.97 1.15 10.85
CA LEU A 77 -24.59 1.83 11.99
C LEU A 77 -26.03 2.29 11.68
N ILE A 78 -26.31 2.71 10.45
CA ILE A 78 -27.67 3.02 10.01
C ILE A 78 -28.55 1.78 10.07
N ASN A 79 -28.06 0.62 9.63
CA ASN A 79 -28.81 -0.63 9.71
C ASN A 79 -29.04 -1.08 11.15
N ALA A 80 -28.03 -0.91 12.01
CA ALA A 80 -28.14 -1.17 13.44
C ALA A 80 -29.24 -0.29 14.07
N TYR A 81 -29.27 1.00 13.73
CA TYR A 81 -30.25 1.95 14.25
C TYR A 81 -31.67 1.69 13.72
N LYS A 82 -31.82 1.47 12.41
CA LYS A 82 -33.14 1.35 11.76
C LYS A 82 -33.80 0.00 11.95
N TYR A 83 -33.01 -1.07 11.90
CA TYR A 83 -33.51 -2.43 11.79
C TYR A 83 -33.09 -3.30 12.98
N GLY A 84 -32.21 -2.80 13.87
CA GLY A 84 -31.68 -3.61 14.96
C GLY A 84 -30.82 -4.78 14.47
N VAL A 85 -30.19 -4.63 13.30
CA VAL A 85 -29.36 -5.69 12.69
C VAL A 85 -27.96 -5.19 12.33
N ILE A 86 -26.96 -6.03 12.53
CA ILE A 86 -25.61 -5.85 12.00
C ILE A 86 -25.20 -7.10 11.24
N HIS A 87 -24.76 -6.91 10.00
CA HIS A 87 -24.20 -7.98 9.19
C HIS A 87 -22.76 -8.25 9.59
N SER A 88 -22.47 -9.51 9.91
CA SER A 88 -21.12 -10.03 10.14
C SER A 88 -20.65 -10.85 8.92
N ARG A 89 -19.47 -11.44 9.02
CA ARG A 89 -18.87 -12.29 7.97
C ARG A 89 -19.67 -13.59 7.83
N ASN A 90 -19.83 -14.08 6.59
CA ASN A 90 -20.52 -15.33 6.23
C ASN A 90 -22.02 -15.38 6.60
N ASP A 91 -22.80 -14.39 6.17
CA ASP A 91 -24.28 -14.31 6.35
C ASP A 91 -24.79 -14.36 7.80
N HIS A 92 -23.90 -14.31 8.78
CA HIS A 92 -24.29 -14.17 10.17
C HIS A 92 -24.82 -12.75 10.41
N VAL A 93 -26.09 -12.65 10.80
CA VAL A 93 -26.73 -11.40 11.18
C VAL A 93 -26.91 -11.38 12.69
N LEU A 94 -26.32 -10.37 13.34
CA LEU A 94 -26.54 -10.10 14.75
C LEU A 94 -27.80 -9.27 14.89
N HIS A 95 -28.77 -9.79 15.64
CA HIS A 95 -30.03 -9.13 15.93
C HIS A 95 -30.04 -8.62 17.37
N LEU A 96 -30.44 -7.36 17.55
CA LEU A 96 -30.58 -6.74 18.88
C LEU A 96 -31.47 -7.57 19.82
N ASN A 97 -32.54 -8.15 19.30
CA ASN A 97 -33.52 -8.89 20.11
C ASN A 97 -33.04 -10.29 20.53
N SER A 98 -32.08 -10.88 19.81
CA SER A 98 -31.62 -12.25 20.06
C SER A 98 -30.36 -12.28 20.93
N ASP A 99 -29.43 -11.35 20.68
CA ASP A 99 -28.19 -11.19 21.45
C ASP A 99 -27.86 -9.69 21.61
N PRO A 100 -28.47 -9.00 22.61
CA PRO A 100 -28.29 -7.57 22.80
C PRO A 100 -26.84 -7.20 23.14
N ILE A 101 -26.17 -8.04 23.94
CA ILE A 101 -24.81 -7.76 24.41
C ILE A 101 -23.84 -7.83 23.23
N GLY A 102 -23.85 -8.93 22.48
CA GLY A 102 -23.02 -9.08 21.29
C GLY A 102 -23.30 -8.00 20.26
N PHE A 103 -24.59 -7.65 20.06
CA PHE A 103 -24.99 -6.58 19.17
C PHE A 103 -24.35 -5.23 19.56
N TYR A 104 -24.48 -4.78 20.81
CA TYR A 104 -23.94 -3.49 21.23
C TYR A 104 -22.41 -3.45 21.27
N VAL A 105 -21.74 -4.56 21.59
CA VAL A 105 -20.28 -4.67 21.47
C VAL A 105 -19.86 -4.39 20.03
N VAL A 106 -20.54 -4.99 19.05
CA VAL A 106 -20.21 -4.79 17.63
C VAL A 106 -20.58 -3.39 17.14
N VAL A 107 -21.69 -2.81 17.61
CA VAL A 107 -22.03 -1.39 17.37
C VAL A 107 -20.89 -0.47 17.84
N LEU A 108 -20.40 -0.69 19.06
CA LEU A 108 -19.33 0.12 19.64
C LEU A 108 -18.03 0.03 18.83
N ILE A 109 -17.68 -1.16 18.35
CA ILE A 109 -16.53 -1.36 17.45
C ILE A 109 -16.72 -0.56 16.15
N HIS A 110 -17.89 -0.66 15.51
CA HIS A 110 -18.16 0.05 14.25
C HIS A 110 -18.15 1.57 14.44
N ALA A 111 -18.74 2.07 15.53
CA ALA A 111 -18.72 3.49 15.89
C ALA A 111 -17.29 3.98 16.14
N SER A 112 -16.49 3.21 16.86
CA SER A 112 -15.07 3.52 17.12
C SER A 112 -14.27 3.58 15.82
N CYS A 113 -14.45 2.61 14.92
CA CYS A 113 -13.81 2.60 13.61
C CYS A 113 -14.21 3.82 12.76
N LEU A 114 -15.49 4.20 12.77
CA LEU A 114 -15.98 5.38 12.05
C LEU A 114 -15.32 6.67 12.58
N VAL A 115 -15.23 6.84 13.89
CA VAL A 115 -14.56 7.99 14.52
C VAL A 115 -13.06 8.04 14.16
N ILE A 116 -12.38 6.89 14.16
CA ILE A 116 -10.97 6.79 13.77
C ILE A 116 -10.79 7.16 12.29
N ALA A 117 -11.67 6.67 11.41
CA ALA A 117 -11.62 6.97 9.98
C ALA A 117 -11.84 8.46 9.71
N LEU A 118 -12.89 9.05 10.30
CA LEU A 118 -13.19 10.48 10.19
C LEU A 118 -12.01 11.33 10.71
N SER A 119 -11.53 11.05 11.92
CA SER A 119 -10.42 11.82 12.51
C SER A 119 -9.12 11.69 11.69
N SER A 120 -8.85 10.52 11.12
CA SER A 120 -7.67 10.31 10.25
C SER A 120 -7.77 11.10 8.94
N VAL A 121 -8.96 11.14 8.32
CA VAL A 121 -9.19 11.91 7.10
C VAL A 121 -9.11 13.41 7.38
N PHE A 122 -9.79 13.92 8.41
CA PHE A 122 -9.78 15.35 8.74
C PHE A 122 -8.39 15.84 9.16
N LYS A 123 -7.64 15.08 9.97
CA LYS A 123 -6.25 15.42 10.30
C LYS A 123 -5.34 15.38 9.07
N GLY A 124 -5.54 14.41 8.18
CA GLY A 124 -4.78 14.28 6.94
C GLY A 124 -5.04 15.43 5.95
N LEU A 125 -6.27 15.98 5.94
CA LEU A 125 -6.63 17.14 5.13
C LEU A 125 -6.10 18.46 5.72
N SER A 126 -6.11 18.61 7.05
CA SER A 126 -5.62 19.83 7.73
C SER A 126 -4.09 19.94 7.81
N ALA A 127 -3.36 18.86 7.54
CA ALA A 127 -1.88 18.85 7.50
C ALA A 127 -1.31 19.23 6.11
N LYS A 128 -2.17 19.63 5.17
CA LYS A 128 -1.82 20.22 3.87
C LYS A 128 -1.94 21.73 3.92
#